data_AF-A0A3D5R7J6-F1
#
_entry.id   AF-A0A3D5R7J6-F1
#
_cell.length_a   1.000
_cell.length_b   1.000
_cell.length_c   1.000
_cell.angle_alpha   90.00
_cell.angle_beta   90.00
_cell.angle_gamma   90.00
#
_symmetry.space_group_name_H-M   'P 1'
#
loop_
_entity.id
_entity.type
_entity.pdbx_description
1 polymer ?
#
loop_
_entity_poly.entity_id
_entity_poly.type
_entity_poly.pdbx_seq_one_letter_code
_entity_poly.pdbx_strand_id
1 'polypeptide(L)'
;MYLKSIYINGFKSFANKTKLDINSKLTAVVGPNGSGKSNISDAFKWVLGEQSAKTLRGNVMSDVIFAGTKNKNPQSIAQVDLIFDNSDNLLPVDYNEVSITRKLYRSGESEYLINKEKTQLKKVRELFMDNGIGIDGYS
;
A
#
# COMPACT_ATOMS: atom_id res chain seq x y z
N MET A 1 6.58 -7.31 -15.38
CA MET A 1 6.30 -7.03 -13.97
C MET A 1 4.84 -6.65 -13.87
N TYR A 2 4.09 -7.25 -12.95
CA TYR A 2 2.69 -6.89 -12.69
C TYR A 2 2.37 -7.06 -11.20
N LEU A 3 1.38 -6.33 -10.71
CA LEU A 3 0.88 -6.50 -9.35
C LEU A 3 0.11 -7.82 -9.25
N LYS A 4 0.54 -8.73 -8.38
CA LYS A 4 -0.14 -10.02 -8.12
C LYS A 4 -1.20 -9.88 -7.04
N SER A 5 -0.87 -9.20 -5.95
CA SER A 5 -1.81 -9.03 -4.84
C SER A 5 -1.53 -7.82 -3.97
N ILE A 6 -2.58 -7.37 -3.28
CA ILE A 6 -2.53 -6.33 -2.26
C ILE A 6 -3.02 -6.94 -0.95
N TYR A 7 -2.22 -6.86 0.10
CA TYR A 7 -2.67 -7.13 1.47
C TYR A 7 -2.87 -5.81 2.19
N ILE A 8 -4.02 -5.67 2.86
CA ILE A 8 -4.40 -4.46 3.58
C ILE A 8 -4.88 -4.86 4.97
N ASN A 9 -4.32 -4.24 6.01
CA ASN A 9 -4.73 -4.49 7.39
C ASN A 9 -4.68 -3.21 8.23
N GLY A 10 -5.77 -2.89 8.92
CA GLY A 10 -5.87 -1.69 9.76
C GLY A 10 -5.73 -0.37 8.99
N PHE A 11 -5.81 -0.38 7.66
CA PHE A 11 -5.67 0.81 6.83
C PHE A 11 -7.05 1.40 6.50
N LYS A 12 -7.35 2.59 7.00
CA LYS A 12 -8.62 3.30 6.80
C LYS A 12 -9.81 2.36 7.04
N SER A 13 -10.71 2.19 6.07
CA SER A 13 -11.89 1.32 6.19
C SER A 13 -11.56 -0.18 6.34
N PHE A 14 -10.33 -0.62 6.10
CA PHE A 14 -9.93 -2.02 6.16
C PHE A 14 -9.54 -2.42 7.59
N ALA A 15 -10.53 -2.56 8.46
CA ALA A 15 -10.32 -2.96 9.86
C ALA A 15 -9.69 -4.35 10.02
N ASN A 16 -10.02 -5.28 9.12
CA ASN A 16 -9.52 -6.65 9.12
C ASN A 16 -8.54 -6.85 7.96
N LYS A 17 -7.63 -7.81 8.12
CA LYS A 17 -6.75 -8.27 7.04
C LYS A 17 -7.57 -8.69 5.83
N THR A 18 -7.31 -8.02 4.71
CA THR A 18 -7.96 -8.24 3.42
C THR A 18 -6.87 -8.51 2.38
N LYS A 19 -7.06 -9.54 1.56
CA LYS A 19 -6.20 -9.84 0.41
C LYS A 19 -6.99 -9.60 -0.86
N LEU A 20 -6.43 -8.84 -1.80
CA LEU A 20 -6.97 -8.63 -3.13
C LEU A 20 -6.02 -9.28 -4.13
N ASP A 21 -6.48 -10.32 -4.82
CA ASP A 21 -5.73 -10.96 -5.90
C ASP A 21 -6.03 -10.28 -7.23
N ILE A 22 -4.98 -9.95 -7.98
CA ILE A 22 -5.03 -9.28 -9.28
C ILE A 22 -4.66 -10.31 -10.34
N ASN A 23 -5.68 -11.01 -10.84
CA ASN A 23 -5.50 -12.16 -11.73
C ASN A 23 -5.67 -11.82 -13.22
N SER A 24 -5.81 -10.53 -13.55
CA SER A 24 -6.12 -10.04 -14.89
C SER A 24 -5.35 -8.77 -15.19
N LYS A 25 -5.03 -8.56 -16.47
CA LYS A 25 -4.44 -7.31 -16.98
C LYS A 25 -5.32 -6.10 -16.71
N LEU A 26 -6.63 -6.31 -16.59
CA LEU A 26 -7.62 -5.29 -16.24
C LEU A 26 -8.42 -5.76 -15.03
N THR A 27 -8.41 -4.97 -13.96
CA THR A 27 -9.18 -5.22 -12.74
C THR A 27 -10.01 -3.98 -12.40
N ALA A 28 -11.33 -4.14 -12.24
CA ALA A 28 -12.23 -3.06 -11.86
C ALA A 28 -12.65 -3.20 -10.39
N VAL A 29 -12.59 -2.09 -9.65
CA VAL A 29 -13.04 -2.02 -8.25
C VAL A 29 -14.36 -1.26 -8.18
N VAL A 30 -15.44 -1.96 -7.85
CA VAL A 30 -16.82 -1.42 -7.83
C VAL A 30 -17.49 -1.58 -6.48
N GLY A 31 -18.58 -0.85 -6.24
CA GLY A 31 -19.36 -0.90 -5.01
C GLY A 31 -19.98 0.44 -4.60
N PRO A 32 -20.83 0.48 -3.55
CA PRO A 32 -21.55 1.68 -3.11
C PRO A 32 -20.62 2.82 -2.65
N ASN A 33 -21.12 4.06 -2.66
CA ASN A 33 -20.37 5.18 -2.10
C ASN A 33 -20.11 4.96 -0.60
N GLY A 34 -18.90 5.32 -0.15
CA GLY A 34 -18.47 5.08 1.24
C GLY A 34 -17.99 3.65 1.54
N SER A 35 -18.07 2.69 0.60
CA SER A 35 -17.65 1.29 0.85
C SER A 35 -16.14 1.06 0.93
N GLY A 36 -15.33 2.11 0.79
CA GLY A 36 -13.86 2.02 0.91
C GLY A 36 -13.10 1.75 -0.39
N LYS A 37 -13.75 1.74 -1.56
CA LYS A 37 -13.10 1.49 -2.87
C LYS A 37 -11.85 2.34 -3.10
N SER A 38 -11.98 3.66 -2.96
CA SER A 38 -10.88 4.60 -3.16
C SER A 38 -9.76 4.43 -2.12
N ASN A 39 -10.03 3.81 -0.96
CA ASN A 39 -8.99 3.50 0.02
C ASN A 39 -8.02 2.42 -0.48
N ILE A 40 -8.39 1.63 -1.50
CA ILE A 40 -7.46 0.70 -2.18
C ILE A 40 -6.41 1.50 -2.97
N SER A 41 -6.86 2.53 -3.70
CA SER A 41 -5.94 3.43 -4.42
C SER A 41 -5.04 4.20 -3.45
N ASP A 42 -5.59 4.69 -2.33
CA ASP A 42 -4.77 5.35 -1.31
C ASP A 42 -3.76 4.38 -0.68
N ALA A 43 -4.15 3.13 -0.41
CA ALA A 43 -3.24 2.12 0.13
C ALA A 43 -2.05 1.89 -0.81
N PHE A 44 -2.32 1.81 -2.11
CA PHE A 44 -1.30 1.67 -3.16
C PHE A 44 -0.36 2.88 -3.23
N LYS A 45 -0.89 4.11 -3.23
CA LYS A 45 -0.05 5.32 -3.20
C LYS A 45 0.78 5.42 -1.92
N TRP A 46 0.18 5.08 -0.79
CA TRP A 46 0.81 5.16 0.53
C TRP A 46 2.00 4.20 0.65
N VAL A 47 1.85 2.94 0.25
CA VAL A 47 2.94 1.96 0.31
C VAL A 47 4.08 2.25 -0.67
N LEU A 48 3.78 2.84 -1.83
CA LEU A 48 4.80 3.32 -2.79
C LEU A 48 5.48 4.63 -2.37
N GLY A 49 5.09 5.18 -1.21
CA GLY A 49 5.84 6.26 -0.58
C GLY A 49 5.20 7.63 -0.62
N GLU A 50 3.90 7.74 -0.87
CA GLU A 50 3.18 9.00 -0.65
C GLU A 50 3.27 9.42 0.83
N GLN A 51 3.70 10.66 1.07
CA GLN A 51 3.91 11.23 2.42
C GLN A 51 2.90 12.34 2.74
N SER A 52 2.20 12.88 1.75
CA SER A 52 1.15 13.85 1.92
C SER A 52 -0.13 13.17 2.41
N ALA A 53 -0.48 13.42 3.68
CA ALA A 53 -1.77 12.99 4.22
C ALA A 53 -2.95 13.54 3.39
N LYS A 54 -2.81 14.77 2.88
CA LYS A 54 -3.80 15.41 2.01
C LYS A 54 -4.01 14.66 0.69
N THR A 55 -2.95 14.20 0.04
CA THR A 55 -3.06 13.37 -1.18
C THR A 55 -3.79 12.06 -0.88
N LEU A 56 -3.52 11.51 0.30
CA LEU A 56 -4.23 10.35 0.83
C LEU A 56 -5.57 10.72 1.46
N ARG A 57 -6.15 11.90 1.21
CA ARG A 57 -7.50 12.26 1.69
C ARG A 57 -7.65 12.14 3.22
N GLY A 58 -6.59 12.45 3.96
CA GLY A 58 -6.53 12.57 5.42
C GLY A 58 -5.95 13.93 5.83
N ASN A 59 -6.07 14.28 7.11
CA ASN A 59 -5.52 15.52 7.66
C ASN A 59 -4.10 15.31 8.18
N VAL A 60 -3.88 14.19 8.86
CA VAL A 60 -2.57 13.76 9.38
C VAL A 60 -2.28 12.33 8.94
N MET A 61 -1.01 11.93 8.93
CA MET A 61 -0.63 10.60 8.45
C MET A 61 -1.25 9.47 9.30
N SER A 62 -1.46 9.68 10.60
CA SER A 62 -2.13 8.71 11.48
C SER A 62 -3.59 8.43 11.09
N ASP A 63 -4.23 9.27 10.28
CA ASP A 63 -5.58 9.03 9.74
C ASP A 63 -5.63 7.83 8.79
N VAL A 64 -4.48 7.32 8.33
CA VAL A 64 -4.44 6.06 7.59
C VAL A 64 -4.72 4.85 8.48
N ILE A 65 -4.62 4.98 9.81
CA ILE A 65 -4.92 3.90 10.76
C ILE A 65 -6.42 3.85 11.00
N PHE A 66 -7.03 2.66 10.93
CA PHE A 66 -8.45 2.47 11.21
C PHE A 66 -8.83 3.06 12.56
N ALA A 67 -9.69 4.08 12.52
CA ALA A 67 -10.10 4.86 13.68
C ALA A 67 -11.14 4.15 14.56
N GLY A 68 -11.65 3.00 14.13
CA GLY A 68 -12.74 2.30 14.80
C GLY A 68 -14.11 2.69 14.23
N THR A 69 -15.12 1.93 14.65
CA THR A 69 -16.55 2.19 14.43
C THR A 69 -17.30 1.84 15.70
N LYS A 70 -18.62 2.03 15.73
CA LYS A 70 -19.46 1.59 16.86
C LYS A 70 -19.28 0.10 17.19
N ASN A 71 -18.96 -0.74 16.19
CA ASN A 71 -18.91 -2.20 16.34
C ASN A 71 -17.49 -2.76 16.31
N LYS A 72 -16.46 -1.93 16.10
CA LYS A 72 -15.07 -2.38 15.99
C LYS A 72 -14.12 -1.37 16.60
N ASN A 73 -13.22 -1.86 17.44
CA ASN A 73 -12.19 -1.04 18.06
C ASN A 73 -11.20 -0.48 17.03
N PRO A 74 -10.65 0.72 17.29
CA PRO A 74 -9.52 1.24 16.52
C PRO A 74 -8.35 0.26 16.46
N GLN A 75 -7.60 0.26 15.36
CA GLN A 75 -6.34 -0.49 15.27
C GLN A 75 -5.16 0.34 15.77
N SER A 76 -4.12 -0.32 16.26
CA SER A 76 -2.85 0.30 16.65
C SER A 76 -1.88 0.47 15.48
N ILE A 77 -2.16 -0.20 14.36
CA ILE A 77 -1.29 -0.26 13.19
C ILE A 77 -2.09 -0.23 11.89
N ALA A 78 -1.57 0.43 10.87
CA ALA A 78 -1.92 0.24 9.47
C ALA A 78 -0.77 -0.46 8.75
N GLN A 79 -1.08 -1.49 7.96
CA GLN A 79 -0.12 -2.21 7.12
C GLN A 79 -0.71 -2.40 5.73
N VAL A 80 0.12 -2.17 4.71
CA VAL A 80 -0.17 -2.50 3.32
C VAL A 80 1.03 -3.22 2.75
N ASP A 81 0.79 -4.36 2.09
CA ASP A 81 1.78 -5.11 1.33
C ASP A 81 1.36 -5.17 -0.14
N LEU A 82 2.25 -4.78 -1.05
CA LEU A 82 2.10 -5.03 -2.49
C LEU A 82 3.01 -6.18 -2.88
N ILE A 83 2.47 -7.15 -3.59
CA ILE A 83 3.25 -8.27 -4.13
C ILE A 83 3.29 -8.14 -5.65
N PHE A 84 4.49 -8.00 -6.19
CA PHE A 84 4.74 -7.90 -7.62
C PHE A 84 5.38 -9.18 -8.14
N ASP A 85 4.91 -9.62 -9.30
CA ASP A 85 5.67 -10.50 -10.17
C ASP A 85 6.79 -9.69 -10.83
N ASN A 86 8.01 -10.20 -10.75
CA ASN A 86 9.22 -9.60 -11.31
C ASN A 86 10.00 -10.62 -12.15
N SER A 87 9.33 -11.59 -12.77
CA SER A 87 10.02 -12.63 -13.57
C SER A 87 10.71 -12.08 -14.83
N ASP A 88 10.35 -10.87 -15.26
CA ASP A 88 11.00 -10.16 -16.35
C ASP A 88 12.15 -9.24 -15.89
N ASN A 89 12.50 -9.28 -14.60
CA ASN A 89 13.61 -8.53 -13.98
C ASN A 89 13.54 -7.02 -14.22
N LEU A 90 12.32 -6.46 -14.31
CA LEU A 90 12.14 -5.02 -14.49
C LEU A 90 12.56 -4.26 -13.22
N LEU A 91 12.22 -4.77 -12.03
CA LEU A 91 12.75 -4.25 -10.78
C LEU A 91 14.19 -4.74 -10.60
N PRO A 92 15.15 -3.87 -10.25
CA PRO A 92 16.57 -4.18 -10.13
C PRO A 92 16.88 -4.97 -8.84
N VAL A 93 16.26 -6.13 -8.68
CA VAL A 93 16.42 -7.05 -7.56
C VAL A 93 16.38 -8.49 -8.07
N ASP A 94 17.24 -9.35 -7.52
CA ASP A 94 17.38 -10.75 -7.94
C ASP A 94 16.29 -11.66 -7.35
N TYR A 95 15.03 -11.25 -7.49
CA TYR A 95 13.87 -11.99 -7.04
C TYR A 95 12.77 -11.96 -8.10
N ASN A 96 12.23 -13.13 -8.42
CA ASN A 96 11.07 -13.27 -9.32
C ASN A 96 9.77 -12.75 -8.69
N GLU A 97 9.72 -12.57 -7.37
CA GLU A 97 8.61 -11.98 -6.65
C GLU A 97 9.15 -10.95 -5.67
N VAL A 98 8.55 -9.75 -5.69
CA VAL A 98 8.99 -8.63 -4.86
C VAL A 98 7.81 -8.15 -4.02
N SER A 99 7.99 -8.12 -2.72
CA SER A 99 7.02 -7.57 -1.77
C SER A 99 7.48 -6.23 -1.24
N ILE A 100 6.61 -5.23 -1.32
CA ILE A 100 6.82 -3.89 -0.75
C ILE A 100 5.82 -3.72 0.37
N THR A 101 6.30 -3.47 1.58
CA THR A 101 5.45 -3.30 2.76
C THR A 101 5.69 -1.94 3.37
N ARG A 102 4.60 -1.29 3.77
CA ARG A 102 4.64 -0.13 4.65
C ARG A 102 3.77 -0.39 5.88
N LYS A 103 4.31 -0.05 7.04
CA LYS A 103 3.59 -0.04 8.32
C LYS A 103 3.64 1.35 8.94
N LEU A 104 2.58 1.69 9.66
CA LEU A 104 2.53 2.86 10.53
C LEU A 104 1.85 2.49 11.83
N TYR A 105 2.55 2.72 12.92
CA TYR A 105 2.06 2.50 14.28
C TYR A 105 1.46 3.79 14.83
N ARG A 106 0.51 3.68 15.78
CA ARG A 106 -0.05 4.86 16.47
C ARG A 106 0.98 5.68 17.24
N SER A 107 2.13 5.10 17.56
CA SER A 107 3.29 5.82 18.12
C SER A 107 3.90 6.84 17.13
N GLY A 108 3.54 6.78 15.84
CA GLY A 108 4.12 7.59 14.78
C GLY A 108 5.28 6.91 14.04
N GLU A 109 5.77 5.78 14.55
CA GLU A 109 6.80 4.99 13.89
C GLU A 109 6.28 4.43 12.55
N SER A 110 7.10 4.54 11.50
CA SER A 110 6.80 3.97 10.18
C SER A 110 7.92 3.04 9.74
N GLU A 111 7.57 1.85 9.28
CA GLU A 111 8.51 0.86 8.77
C GLU A 111 8.25 0.62 7.29
N TYR A 112 9.34 0.51 6.52
CA TYR A 112 9.32 0.10 5.13
C TYR A 112 10.08 -1.21 5.02
N LEU A 113 9.56 -2.14 4.22
CA LEU A 113 10.21 -3.41 3.97
C LEU A 113 10.17 -3.75 2.49
N ILE A 114 11.26 -4.34 2.00
CA ILE A 114 11.32 -5.00 0.69
C ILE A 114 11.65 -6.47 0.98
N ASN A 115 10.82 -7.41 0.52
CA ASN A 115 11.02 -8.83 0.81
C ASN A 115 11.20 -9.16 2.31
N LYS A 116 10.41 -8.46 3.15
CA LYS A 116 10.43 -8.55 4.62
C LYS A 116 11.71 -8.04 5.29
N GLU A 117 12.67 -7.51 4.53
CA GLU A 117 13.85 -6.85 5.07
C GLU A 117 13.57 -5.36 5.27
N LYS A 118 13.91 -4.83 6.45
CA LYS A 118 13.72 -3.42 6.77
C LYS A 118 14.57 -2.55 5.84
N THR A 119 13.96 -1.50 5.31
CA THR A 119 14.63 -0.56 4.42
C THR A 119 14.16 0.88 4.68
N GLN A 120 14.71 1.82 3.92
CA GLN A 120 14.30 3.22 3.95
C GLN A 120 13.30 3.52 2.83
N LEU A 121 12.43 4.50 3.06
CA LEU A 121 11.52 5.02 2.03
C LEU A 121 12.25 5.38 0.72
N LYS A 122 13.45 5.97 0.83
CA LYS A 122 14.27 6.31 -0.33
C LYS A 122 14.51 5.09 -1.24
N LYS A 123 14.84 3.93 -0.66
CA LYS A 123 15.08 2.70 -1.42
C LYS A 123 13.81 2.16 -2.06
N VAL A 124 12.66 2.29 -1.40
CA VAL A 124 11.35 1.94 -2.00
C VAL A 124 11.07 2.81 -3.22
N ARG A 125 11.30 4.13 -3.15
CA ARG A 125 11.10 5.04 -4.29
C ARG A 125 12.07 4.75 -5.44
N GLU A 126 13.35 4.58 -5.15
CA GLU A 126 14.39 4.24 -6.14
C GLU A 126 14.05 2.98 -6.94
N LEU A 127 13.42 1.99 -6.31
CA LEU A 127 13.02 0.75 -6.98
C LEU A 127 12.06 0.97 -8.17
N PHE A 128 11.27 2.04 -8.14
CA PHE A 128 10.27 2.35 -9.16
C PHE A 128 10.58 3.61 -9.99
N MET A 129 11.67 4.33 -9.69
CA MET A 129 12.04 5.57 -10.39
C MET A 129 12.40 5.33 -11.86
N ASP A 130 13.17 4.29 -12.15
CA ASP A 130 13.69 4.06 -13.50
C ASP A 130 12.70 3.32 -14.42
N ASN A 131 11.63 2.76 -13.85
CA ASN A 131 10.70 1.88 -14.56
C ASN A 131 9.36 2.54 -14.92
N GLY A 132 9.25 3.86 -14.76
CA GLY A 132 8.01 4.61 -15.08
C GLY A 132 6.81 4.31 -14.17
N ILE A 133 7.02 3.51 -13.10
CA ILE A 133 6.00 3.15 -12.09
C ILE A 133 6.13 4.09 -10.88
N GLY A 134 6.52 5.34 -11.12
CA GLY A 134 6.61 6.37 -10.10
C GLY A 134 5.22 6.76 -9.56
N ILE A 135 5.21 7.49 -8.45
CA ILE A 135 4.00 8.07 -7.84
C ILE A 135 3.22 8.92 -8.87
N ASP A 136 3.92 9.51 -9.83
CA ASP A 136 3.37 10.36 -10.90
C ASP A 136 2.84 9.60 -12.12
N GLY A 137 3.06 8.28 -12.23
CA GLY A 137 2.47 7.43 -13.28
C GLY A 137 0.94 7.26 -13.14
N TYR A 138 0.36 7.82 -12.08
CA TYR A 138 -1.08 7.98 -11.85
C TYR A 138 -1.48 9.46 -11.95
N SER A 139 -1.22 10.09 -13.10
CA SER A 139 -1.83 11.38 -13.49
C SER A 139 -2.56 11.23 -14.82
#